data_AF-T0TSE8-F1
#
_entry.id   AF-T0TSE8-F1
#
_cell.length_a   1.000
_cell.length_b   1.000
_cell.length_c   1.000
_cell.angle_alpha   90.00
_cell.angle_beta   90.00
_cell.angle_gamma   90.00
#
_symmetry.space_group_name_H-M   'P 1'
#
loop_
_entity.id
_entity.type
_entity.pdbx_description
1 polymer ?
#
loop_
_entity_poly.entity_id
_entity_poly.type
_entity_poly.pdbx_seq_one_letter_code
_entity_poly.pdbx_strand_id
1 'polypeptide(L)'
;MKILITSGGTTEKIDAVRGITNHSTGYLGKEIAELFLAKGHQVTLVTTKTAVKPEPKENLKITEITNVESLLKKMEPLVKEHDVLIHSMAVSDYTPIYMTDFAELEDTEDLAQFLHKSNTESKISSASDYQVLFLKKHRRSLASSNNGILIFN
;
A
#
# COMPACT_ATOMS: atom_id res chain seq x y z
N MET A 1 -23.94 -9.64 -6.52
CA MET A 1 -23.13 -8.45 -6.22
C MET A 1 -21.67 -8.76 -6.49
N LYS A 2 -20.95 -7.75 -6.96
CA LYS A 2 -19.49 -7.71 -7.11
C LYS A 2 -18.90 -6.94 -5.94
N ILE A 3 -18.12 -7.62 -5.12
CA ILE A 3 -17.54 -7.06 -3.89
C ILE A 3 -16.04 -6.84 -4.12
N LEU A 4 -15.58 -5.61 -3.91
CA LEU A 4 -14.18 -5.25 -3.93
C LEU A 4 -13.67 -5.14 -2.50
N ILE A 5 -12.62 -5.88 -2.17
CA ILE A 5 -12.01 -5.90 -0.84
C ILE A 5 -10.54 -5.54 -0.96
N THR A 6 -10.05 -4.64 -0.12
CA THR A 6 -8.60 -4.42 0.05
C THR A 6 -8.14 -5.00 1.39
N SER A 7 -7.03 -5.73 1.41
CA SER A 7 -6.54 -6.44 2.59
C SER A 7 -5.01 -6.49 2.67
N GLY A 8 -4.45 -6.57 3.87
CA GLY A 8 -3.01 -6.62 4.11
C GLY A 8 -2.42 -5.23 4.39
N GLY A 9 -1.10 -5.12 4.41
CA GLY A 9 -0.40 -3.86 4.65
C GLY A 9 0.58 -3.53 3.53
N THR A 10 0.63 -2.27 3.13
CA THR A 10 1.51 -1.79 2.05
C THR A 10 2.95 -1.64 2.52
N THR A 11 3.88 -1.79 1.59
CA THR A 11 5.32 -1.60 1.78
C THR A 11 5.83 -0.55 0.79
N GLU A 12 6.37 0.54 1.33
CA GLU A 12 7.00 1.61 0.56
C GLU A 12 8.51 1.37 0.49
N LYS A 13 9.06 1.33 -0.72
CA LYS A 13 10.46 0.98 -0.94
C LYS A 13 11.39 2.11 -0.48
N ILE A 14 12.44 1.77 0.25
CA ILE A 14 13.57 2.67 0.55
C ILE A 14 14.66 2.46 -0.51
N ASP A 15 15.06 1.21 -0.76
CA ASP A 15 16.03 0.80 -1.80
C ASP A 15 15.75 -0.64 -2.27
N ALA A 16 16.64 -1.27 -3.04
CA ALA A 16 16.42 -2.62 -3.56
C ALA A 16 16.18 -3.71 -2.50
N VAL A 17 16.53 -3.46 -1.23
CA VAL A 17 16.49 -4.44 -0.13
C VAL A 17 15.52 -4.01 0.98
N ARG A 18 15.42 -2.71 1.26
CA ARG A 18 14.71 -2.15 2.42
C ARG A 18 13.39 -1.49 2.01
N GLY A 19 12.42 -1.52 2.93
CA GLY A 19 11.15 -0.81 2.80
C GLY A 19 10.49 -0.53 4.14
N ILE A 20 9.56 0.41 4.17
CA ILE A 20 8.68 0.72 5.30
C ILE A 20 7.36 0.00 5.09
N THR A 21 7.02 -0.90 5.99
CA THR A 21 5.82 -1.73 5.89
C THR A 21 4.83 -1.38 6.98
N ASN A 22 3.57 -1.16 6.60
CA ASN A 22 2.47 -1.19 7.54
C ASN A 22 2.14 -2.66 7.87
N HIS A 23 2.14 -3.01 9.16
CA HIS A 23 1.85 -4.37 9.58
C HIS A 23 0.34 -4.64 9.55
N SER A 24 -0.07 -5.57 8.69
CA SER A 24 -1.41 -6.15 8.71
C SER A 24 -1.33 -7.56 8.16
N THR A 25 -1.87 -8.52 8.91
CA THR A 25 -1.90 -9.93 8.52
C THR A 25 -2.82 -10.17 7.33
N GLY A 26 -3.77 -9.27 7.08
CA GLY A 26 -4.86 -9.45 6.10
C GLY A 26 -5.96 -10.40 6.55
N TYR A 27 -5.94 -10.84 7.82
CA TYR A 27 -6.91 -11.81 8.35
C TYR A 27 -8.35 -11.31 8.24
N LEU A 28 -8.63 -10.08 8.65
CA LEU A 28 -9.97 -9.49 8.55
C LEU A 28 -10.49 -9.51 7.10
N GLY A 29 -9.68 -9.06 6.15
CA GLY A 29 -10.06 -9.04 4.74
C GLY A 29 -10.28 -10.43 4.14
N LYS A 30 -9.52 -11.45 4.60
CA LYS A 30 -9.74 -12.86 4.26
C LYS A 30 -11.11 -13.33 4.75
N GLU A 31 -11.42 -13.14 6.04
CA GLU A 31 -12.67 -13.63 6.64
C GLU A 31 -13.89 -12.97 5.98
N ILE A 32 -13.81 -11.66 5.70
CA ILE A 32 -14.86 -10.95 4.97
C ILE A 32 -15.02 -11.53 3.56
N ALA A 33 -13.92 -11.77 2.84
CA ALA A 33 -13.96 -12.36 1.51
C ALA A 33 -14.63 -13.75 1.54
N GLU A 34 -14.26 -14.61 2.49
CA GLU A 34 -14.84 -15.94 2.64
C GLU A 34 -16.34 -15.90 2.93
N LEU A 35 -16.80 -14.94 3.75
CA LEU A 35 -18.23 -14.75 4.04
C LEU A 35 -19.03 -14.37 2.77
N PHE A 36 -18.52 -13.46 1.94
CA PHE A 36 -19.20 -13.09 0.70
C PHE A 36 -19.15 -14.20 -0.34
N LEU A 37 -18.03 -14.93 -0.43
CA LEU A 37 -17.89 -16.09 -1.31
C LEU A 37 -18.87 -17.21 -0.93
N ALA A 38 -19.05 -17.47 0.37
CA ALA A 38 -19.99 -18.47 0.89
C ALA A 38 -21.46 -18.15 0.55
N LYS A 39 -21.78 -16.86 0.35
CA LYS A 39 -23.10 -16.39 -0.09
C LYS A 39 -23.24 -16.32 -1.62
N GLY A 40 -22.26 -16.81 -2.38
CA GLY A 40 -22.30 -16.86 -3.84
C GLY A 40 -22.01 -15.54 -4.55
N HIS A 41 -21.41 -14.55 -3.86
CA HIS A 41 -21.05 -13.28 -4.48
C HIS A 41 -19.72 -13.38 -5.26
N GLN A 42 -19.51 -12.49 -6.22
CA GLN A 42 -18.21 -12.35 -6.89
C GLN A 42 -17.31 -11.45 -6.03
N VAL A 43 -16.11 -11.93 -5.70
CA VAL A 43 -15.18 -11.19 -4.85
C VAL A 43 -13.89 -10.91 -5.60
N THR A 44 -13.51 -9.63 -5.66
CA THR A 44 -12.17 -9.21 -6.04
C THR A 44 -11.43 -8.77 -4.78
N LEU A 45 -10.36 -9.49 -4.44
CA LEU A 45 -9.47 -9.20 -3.32
C LEU A 45 -8.18 -8.56 -3.83
N VAL A 46 -7.99 -7.27 -3.54
CA VAL A 46 -6.73 -6.56 -3.73
C VAL A 46 -5.91 -6.71 -2.46
N THR A 47 -4.76 -7.37 -2.51
CA THR A 47 -3.99 -7.72 -1.32
C THR A 47 -2.49 -7.66 -1.52
N THR A 48 -1.71 -7.90 -0.46
CA THR A 48 -0.25 -7.93 -0.53
C THR A 48 0.28 -9.36 -0.45
N LYS A 49 1.51 -9.56 -0.96
CA LYS A 49 2.12 -10.89 -1.04
C LYS A 49 2.14 -11.63 0.30
N THR A 50 2.42 -10.92 1.40
CA THR A 50 2.56 -11.48 2.75
C THR A 50 1.24 -11.65 3.51
N ALA A 51 0.14 -11.07 3.01
CA ALA A 51 -1.16 -11.20 3.65
C ALA A 51 -1.73 -12.61 3.49
N VAL A 52 -2.47 -13.07 4.51
CA VAL A 52 -3.27 -14.30 4.42
C VAL A 52 -4.39 -14.11 3.40
N LYS A 53 -4.70 -15.17 2.65
CA LYS A 53 -5.65 -15.15 1.54
C LYS A 53 -6.66 -16.28 1.70
N PRO A 54 -7.90 -16.13 1.19
CA PRO A 54 -8.82 -17.24 1.08
C PRO A 54 -8.27 -18.31 0.13
N GLU A 55 -8.74 -19.55 0.32
CA GLU A 55 -8.49 -20.62 -0.66
C GLU A 55 -9.08 -20.25 -2.04
N PRO A 56 -8.43 -20.67 -3.15
CA PRO A 56 -8.91 -20.40 -4.50
C PRO A 56 -10.35 -20.91 -4.72
N LYS A 57 -11.20 -20.06 -5.31
CA LYS A 57 -12.58 -20.37 -5.71
C LYS A 57 -12.89 -19.74 -7.06
N GLU A 58 -13.85 -20.29 -7.80
CA GLU A 58 -14.25 -19.80 -9.13
C GLU A 58 -14.71 -18.33 -9.11
N ASN A 59 -15.42 -17.93 -8.07
CA ASN A 59 -15.93 -16.57 -7.88
C ASN A 59 -14.97 -15.63 -7.13
N LEU A 60 -13.70 -16.02 -6.97
CA LEU A 60 -12.66 -15.23 -6.32
C LEU A 60 -11.57 -14.80 -7.32
N LYS A 61 -11.34 -13.49 -7.42
CA LYS A 61 -10.19 -12.91 -8.13
C LYS A 61 -9.25 -12.25 -7.13
N ILE A 62 -7.97 -12.64 -7.14
CA ILE A 62 -6.94 -12.03 -6.29
C ILE A 62 -6.04 -11.16 -7.15
N THR A 63 -5.76 -9.94 -6.68
CA THR A 63 -4.79 -9.02 -7.30
C THR A 63 -3.78 -8.58 -6.27
N GLU A 64 -2.51 -8.93 -6.49
CA GLU A 64 -1.43 -8.51 -5.59
C GLU A 64 -0.91 -7.11 -5.90
N ILE A 65 -0.68 -6.33 -4.85
CA ILE A 65 -0.04 -5.01 -4.86
C ILE A 65 1.07 -4.97 -3.81
N THR A 66 1.92 -3.94 -3.88
CA THR A 66 3.04 -3.77 -2.95
C THR A 66 2.92 -2.46 -2.18
N ASN A 67 2.76 -1.35 -2.90
CA ASN A 67 2.83 0.01 -2.37
C ASN A 67 1.54 0.80 -2.69
N VAL A 68 1.42 2.01 -2.15
CA VAL A 68 0.24 2.88 -2.36
C VAL A 68 0.02 3.22 -3.83
N GLU A 69 1.09 3.44 -4.61
CA GLU A 69 0.98 3.73 -6.04
C GLU A 69 0.34 2.57 -6.82
N SER A 70 0.80 1.35 -6.57
CA SER A 70 0.25 0.13 -7.18
C SER A 70 -1.19 -0.13 -6.73
N LEU A 71 -1.52 0.18 -5.48
CA LEU A 71 -2.90 0.16 -4.98
C LEU A 71 -3.77 1.13 -5.77
N LEU A 72 -3.39 2.41 -5.87
CA LEU A 72 -4.17 3.42 -6.57
C LEU A 72 -4.43 3.03 -8.04
N LYS A 73 -3.38 2.61 -8.75
CA LYS A 73 -3.45 2.18 -10.15
C LYS A 73 -4.40 0.99 -10.36
N LYS A 74 -4.45 0.06 -9.41
CA LYS A 74 -5.36 -1.10 -9.49
C LYS A 74 -6.79 -0.74 -9.08
N MET A 75 -6.96 0.14 -8.09
CA MET A 75 -8.26 0.50 -7.55
C MET A 75 -9.09 1.34 -8.52
N GLU A 76 -8.47 2.23 -9.29
CA GLU A 76 -9.18 3.19 -10.16
C GLU A 76 -10.22 2.54 -11.12
N PRO A 77 -9.89 1.49 -11.90
CA PRO A 77 -10.90 0.79 -12.71
C PRO A 77 -11.84 -0.06 -11.85
N LEU A 78 -11.33 -0.72 -10.81
CA LEU A 78 -12.11 -1.68 -10.02
C LEU A 78 -13.25 -1.00 -9.26
N VAL A 79 -13.04 0.19 -8.70
CA VAL A 79 -14.08 0.90 -7.93
C VAL A 79 -15.33 1.20 -8.77
N LYS A 80 -15.17 1.37 -10.09
CA LYS A 80 -16.29 1.60 -11.02
C LYS A 80 -17.04 0.33 -11.41
N GLU A 81 -16.38 -0.83 -11.32
CA GLU A 81 -16.91 -2.13 -11.75
C GLU A 81 -17.59 -2.92 -10.64
N HIS A 82 -17.50 -2.47 -9.38
CA HIS A 82 -17.97 -3.19 -8.20
C HIS A 82 -19.08 -2.42 -7.49
N ASP A 83 -20.02 -3.17 -6.90
CA ASP A 83 -21.19 -2.64 -6.22
C ASP A 83 -20.84 -2.10 -4.82
N VAL A 84 -19.88 -2.76 -4.16
CA VAL A 84 -19.45 -2.46 -2.78
C VAL A 84 -17.94 -2.48 -2.70
N LEU A 85 -17.38 -1.49 -2.02
CA LEU A 85 -15.98 -1.44 -1.61
C LEU A 85 -15.87 -1.64 -0.10
N ILE A 86 -15.05 -2.63 0.29
CA ILE A 86 -14.64 -2.89 1.66
C ILE A 86 -13.14 -2.57 1.79
N HIS A 87 -12.84 -1.51 2.54
CA HIS A 87 -11.46 -1.07 2.74
C HIS A 87 -10.95 -1.52 4.11
N SER A 88 -10.13 -2.59 4.13
CA SER A 88 -9.52 -3.17 5.35
C SER A 88 -7.98 -3.26 5.27
N MET A 89 -7.38 -2.60 4.28
CA MET A 89 -5.93 -2.57 4.07
C MET A 89 -5.29 -1.50 4.94
N ALA A 90 -4.14 -1.80 5.54
CA ALA A 90 -3.30 -0.84 6.22
C ALA A 90 -2.43 -0.08 5.20
N VAL A 91 -2.96 1.02 4.66
CA VAL A 91 -2.32 1.85 3.62
C VAL A 91 -1.32 2.83 4.25
N SER A 92 -0.12 2.93 3.68
CA SER A 92 0.92 3.85 4.16
C SER A 92 0.50 5.31 3.96
N ASP A 93 0.66 6.15 4.98
CA ASP A 93 0.43 7.61 4.85
C ASP A 93 1.60 8.34 4.18
N TYR A 94 2.78 7.73 4.13
CA TYR A 94 4.02 8.34 3.65
C TYR A 94 4.80 7.40 2.74
N THR A 95 5.61 7.96 1.83
CA THR A 95 6.56 7.23 0.98
C THR A 95 7.97 7.81 1.14
N PRO A 96 9.02 6.98 1.20
CA PRO A 96 10.41 7.44 1.13
C PRO A 96 10.69 8.21 -0.17
N ILE A 97 11.40 9.33 -0.06
CA ILE A 97 11.86 10.09 -1.22
C ILE A 97 13.38 10.17 -1.30
N TYR A 98 14.06 10.36 -0.16
CA TYR A 98 15.51 10.49 -0.12
C TYR A 98 16.06 10.02 1.22
N MET A 99 17.23 9.39 1.21
CA MET A 99 17.96 8.93 2.38
C MET A 99 19.42 9.37 2.26
N THR A 100 19.98 9.87 3.35
CA THR A 100 21.35 10.36 3.43
C THR A 100 21.94 10.16 4.84
N ASP A 101 23.21 10.48 5.03
CA ASP A 101 23.87 10.54 6.33
C ASP A 101 23.92 11.97 6.92
N PHE A 102 24.50 12.09 8.11
CA PHE A 102 24.64 13.37 8.78
C PHE A 102 25.69 14.29 8.14
N ALA A 103 26.70 13.74 7.45
CA ALA A 103 27.73 14.56 6.84
C ALA A 103 27.14 15.41 5.70
N GLU A 104 26.33 14.82 4.82
CA GLU A 104 25.65 15.60 3.76
C GLU A 104 24.67 16.63 4.33
N LEU A 105 24.04 16.33 5.48
CA LEU A 105 23.13 17.27 6.15
C LEU A 105 23.85 18.47 6.75
N GLU A 106 25.01 18.25 7.40
CA GLU A 106 25.82 19.30 8.00
C GLU A 106 26.45 20.21 6.93
N ASP A 107 26.82 19.65 5.78
CA ASP A 107 27.38 20.39 4.64
C ASP A 107 26.32 21.10 3.77
N THR A 108 25.03 20.96 4.09
CA THR A 108 23.93 21.55 3.33
C THR A 108 23.39 22.83 3.99
N GLU A 109 23.45 23.95 3.27
CA GLU A 109 22.85 25.22 3.74
C GLU A 109 21.30 25.21 3.69
N ASP A 110 20.71 24.60 2.66
CA ASP A 110 19.25 24.52 2.48
C ASP A 110 18.74 23.08 2.50
N LEU A 111 18.15 22.66 3.63
CA LEU A 111 17.56 21.33 3.81
C LEU A 111 16.38 21.06 2.87
N ALA A 112 15.70 22.08 2.37
CA ALA A 112 14.53 21.91 1.49
C ALA A 112 14.91 21.24 0.16
N GLN A 113 16.18 21.33 -0.26
CA GLN A 113 16.66 20.66 -1.46
C GLN A 113 16.44 19.14 -1.42
N PHE A 114 16.51 18.54 -0.22
CA PHE A 114 16.33 17.10 -0.04
C PHE A 114 14.89 16.63 -0.28
N LEU A 115 13.90 17.53 -0.21
CA LEU A 115 12.49 17.20 -0.49
C LEU A 115 12.24 16.91 -1.98
N HIS A 116 13.20 17.24 -2.84
CA HIS A 116 13.13 17.05 -4.29
C HIS A 116 14.19 16.06 -4.82
N LYS A 117 15.10 15.58 -3.95
CA LYS A 117 16.08 14.55 -4.32
C LYS A 117 15.44 13.15 -4.35
N SER A 118 16.11 12.24 -5.06
CA SER A 118 15.84 10.81 -5.02
C SER A 118 17.14 10.02 -5.01
N ASN A 119 17.17 8.90 -4.30
CA ASN A 119 18.29 7.97 -4.40
C ASN A 119 18.14 7.14 -5.69
N THR A 120 19.11 7.26 -6.59
CA THR A 120 19.16 6.51 -7.85
C THR A 120 19.97 5.22 -7.74
N GLU A 121 20.79 5.10 -6.69
CA GLU A 121 21.61 3.92 -6.44
C GLU A 121 20.76 2.72 -6.00
N SER A 122 21.16 1.53 -6.45
CA SER A 122 20.47 0.28 -6.13
C SER A 122 20.56 -0.08 -4.65
N LYS A 123 21.62 0.37 -3.98
CA LYS A 123 21.84 0.21 -2.54
C LYS A 123 22.55 1.45 -2.01
N ILE A 124 21.90 2.11 -1.05
CA ILE A 124 22.50 3.24 -0.34
C ILE A 124 23.55 2.68 0.62
N SER A 125 24.77 3.23 0.56
CA SER A 125 25.89 2.79 1.38
C SER A 125 25.54 2.75 2.87
N SER A 126 25.93 1.67 3.55
CA SER A 126 25.74 1.48 4.99
C SER A 126 27.01 1.81 5.79
N ALA A 127 27.86 2.70 5.27
CA ALA A 127 29.14 3.04 5.89
C ALA A 127 28.97 3.95 7.12
N SER A 128 27.86 4.69 7.20
CA SER A 128 27.57 5.62 8.30
C SER A 128 26.66 4.97 9.34
N ASP A 129 26.97 5.17 10.62
CA ASP A 129 26.22 4.60 11.75
C ASP A 129 24.76 5.10 11.83
N TYR A 130 24.52 6.31 11.33
CA TYR A 130 23.23 6.96 11.32
C TYR A 130 22.83 7.43 9.93
N GLN A 131 21.53 7.40 9.66
CA GLN A 131 20.93 7.79 8.40
C GLN A 131 19.66 8.59 8.66
N VAL A 132 19.37 9.54 7.78
CA VAL A 132 18.16 10.36 7.80
C VAL A 132 17.33 10.04 6.57
N LEU A 133 16.04 9.77 6.80
CA LEU A 133 15.09 9.40 5.76
C LEU A 133 14.02 10.48 5.62
N PHE A 134 13.95 11.08 4.43
CA PHE A 134 12.93 12.04 4.06
C PHE A 134 11.70 11.31 3.52
N LEU A 135 10.54 11.66 4.07
CA LEU A 135 9.25 11.05 3.75
C LEU A 135 8.31 12.08 3.14
N LYS A 136 7.60 11.70 2.07
CA LYS A 136 6.54 12.50 1.47
C LYS A 136 5.19 11.90 1.81
N LYS A 137 4.28 12.73 2.32
CA LYS A 137 2.90 12.32 2.62
C LYS A 137 2.13 12.02 1.33
N HIS A 138 1.43 10.89 1.31
CA HIS A 138 0.46 10.58 0.27
C HIS A 138 -0.75 11.50 0.38
N ARG A 139 -1.23 12.04 -0.74
CA ARG A 139 -2.51 12.77 -0.75
C ARG A 139 -3.62 11.73 -0.53
N ARG A 140 -4.42 11.87 0.54
CA ARG A 140 -5.58 11.01 0.74
C ARG A 140 -6.60 11.31 -0.36
N SER A 141 -6.74 10.40 -1.33
CA SER A 141 -7.87 10.38 -2.26
C SER A 141 -8.55 9.02 -2.15
N LEU A 142 -9.36 8.83 -1.11
CA LEU A 142 -10.42 7.84 -1.21
C LEU A 142 -11.52 8.48 -2.03
N ALA A 143 -11.61 8.09 -3.30
CA ALA A 143 -12.63 8.57 -4.22
C ALA A 143 -14.01 8.40 -3.58
N SER A 144 -14.73 9.50 -3.38
CA SER A 144 -16.15 9.45 -3.07
C SER A 144 -16.88 9.05 -4.36
N SER A 145 -16.98 7.76 -4.64
CA SER A 145 -17.97 7.27 -5.60
C SER A 145 -19.29 7.07 -4.87
N ASN A 146 -20.41 7.30 -5.56
CA ASN A 146 -21.78 7.09 -5.06
C ASN A 146 -22.12 5.62 -4.72
N ASN A 147 -21.13 4.74 -4.68
CA ASN A 147 -21.30 3.32 -4.37
C ASN A 147 -20.96 3.13 -2.88
N GLY A 148 -21.79 2.42 -2.12
CA GLY A 148 -21.62 2.25 -0.67
C GLY A 148 -20.20 1.83 -0.28
N ILE A 149 -19.42 2.78 0.23
CA ILE A 149 -18.07 2.55 0.78
C ILE A 149 -18.25 2.14 2.24
N LEU A 150 -17.85 0.92 2.57
CA LEU A 150 -17.77 0.44 3.95
C LEU A 150 -16.30 0.38 4.35
N ILE A 151 -15.92 1.25 5.29
CA ILE A 151 -14.58 1.24 5.88
C ILE A 151 -14.65 0.43 7.17
N PHE A 152 -13.82 -0.60 7.29
CA PHE A 152 -13.65 -1.35 8.52
C PHE A 152 -12.28 -0.99 9.07
N ASN A 153 -12.26 -0.33 10.23
CA ASN A 153 -11.06 -0.10 11.03
C ASN A 153 -10.95 -1.20 12.08
#